data_AF-A0A453Q8W1-F1
#
_entry.id   AF-A0A453Q8W1-F1
#
_cell.length_a   1.000
_cell.length_b   1.000
_cell.length_c   1.000
_cell.angle_alpha   90.00
_cell.angle_beta   90.00
_cell.angle_gamma   90.00
#
_symmetry.space_group_name_H-M   'P 1'
#
loop_
_entity.id
_entity.type
_entity.pdbx_description
1 polymer ?
#
loop_
_entity_poly.entity_id
_entity_poly.type
_entity_poly.pdbx_seq_one_letter_code
_entity_poly.pdbx_strand_id
1 'polypeptide(L)'
;QPMHFQKFQTLILLYIFYSMPKDEAQICAANELYNRGWYYHKEARQWFTRIPNMEPLVKTPTYERGSYAFFDQGNWETVRKDNFVLHYELVEKRPSLPSASQIVR
;
A
#
# COMPACT_ATOMS: atom_id res chain seq x y z
N GLN A 1 1.90 7.30 -24.00
CA GLN A 1 1.47 5.89 -23.82
C GLN A 1 0.92 5.78 -22.41
N PRO A 2 -0.31 5.28 -22.18
CA PRO A 2 -0.79 5.08 -20.82
C PRO A 2 0.14 4.09 -20.10
N MET A 3 0.69 4.48 -18.95
CA MET A 3 1.52 3.58 -18.15
C MET A 3 0.64 2.45 -17.61
N HIS A 4 0.98 1.21 -17.94
CA HIS A 4 0.28 0.03 -17.45
C HIS A 4 0.88 -0.43 -16.11
N PHE A 5 0.45 0.18 -15.01
CA PHE A 5 0.97 -0.11 -13.66
C PHE A 5 0.85 -1.58 -13.23
N GLN A 6 -0.16 -2.29 -13.74
CA GLN A 6 -0.36 -3.73 -13.53
C GLN A 6 0.84 -4.58 -13.96
N LYS A 7 1.65 -4.11 -14.92
CA LYS A 7 2.82 -4.84 -15.42
C LYS A 7 4.07 -4.63 -14.56
N PHE A 8 4.08 -3.64 -13.68
CA PHE A 8 5.24 -3.36 -12.84
C PHE A 8 5.34 -4.33 -11.67
N GLN A 9 6.56 -4.68 -11.30
CA GLN A 9 6.83 -5.42 -10.06
C GLN A 9 6.55 -4.54 -8.84
N THR A 10 6.25 -5.16 -7.70
CA THR A 10 5.93 -4.44 -6.45
C THR A 10 7.02 -3.45 -6.04
N LEU A 11 8.30 -3.81 -6.17
CA LEU A 11 9.42 -2.90 -5.88
C LEU A 11 9.43 -1.65 -6.77
N ILE A 12 9.04 -1.78 -8.03
CA ILE A 12 8.93 -0.64 -8.96
C ILE A 12 7.77 0.25 -8.54
N LEU A 13 6.63 -0.33 -8.12
CA LEU A 13 5.49 0.45 -7.62
C LEU A 13 5.85 1.22 -6.35
N LEU A 14 6.57 0.59 -5.42
CA LEU A 14 7.09 1.24 -4.21
C LEU A 14 8.08 2.35 -4.57
N TYR A 15 8.99 2.10 -5.52
CA TYR A 15 9.90 3.11 -6.04
C TYR A 15 9.16 4.34 -6.59
N ILE A 16 8.17 4.13 -7.45
CA ILE A 16 7.35 5.21 -8.02
C ILE A 16 6.65 5.98 -6.90
N PHE A 17 6.03 5.27 -5.95
CA PHE A 17 5.31 5.90 -4.84
C PHE A 17 6.20 6.83 -4.00
N TYR A 18 7.43 6.41 -3.67
CA TYR A 18 8.35 7.20 -2.85
C TYR A 18 9.14 8.25 -3.64
N SER A 19 9.35 8.06 -4.95
CA SER A 19 10.17 8.96 -5.78
C SER A 19 9.36 10.05 -6.50
N MET A 20 8.04 9.89 -6.62
CA MET A 20 7.18 10.81 -7.39
C MET A 20 6.07 11.44 -6.53
N PRO A 21 6.40 12.12 -5.41
CA PRO A 21 5.38 12.70 -4.54
C PRO A 21 4.53 13.75 -5.28
N LYS A 22 3.21 13.70 -5.08
CA LYS A 22 2.21 14.59 -5.70
C LYS A 22 2.03 14.43 -7.21
N ASP A 23 2.60 13.38 -7.81
CA ASP A 23 2.39 13.03 -9.21
C ASP A 23 1.23 12.04 -9.36
N GLU A 24 0.56 12.04 -10.52
CA GLU A 24 -0.45 11.04 -10.87
C GLU A 24 0.12 9.61 -10.79
N ALA A 25 1.42 9.45 -11.10
CA ALA A 25 2.11 8.18 -11.03
C ALA A 25 2.16 7.62 -9.60
N GLN A 26 2.25 8.47 -8.56
CA GLN A 26 2.19 8.03 -7.17
C GLN A 26 0.80 7.47 -6.83
N ILE A 27 -0.28 8.14 -7.26
CA ILE A 27 -1.66 7.69 -7.01
C ILE A 27 -1.92 6.37 -7.75
N CYS A 28 -1.45 6.26 -9.00
CA CYS A 28 -1.55 5.04 -9.79
C CYS A 28 -0.79 3.87 -9.15
N ALA A 29 0.43 4.10 -8.68
CA ALA A 29 1.23 3.10 -7.97
C ALA A 29 0.55 2.67 -6.66
N ALA A 30 0.03 3.62 -5.88
CA ALA A 30 -0.70 3.34 -4.65
C ALA A 30 -1.96 2.50 -4.89
N ASN A 31 -2.73 2.79 -5.94
CA ASN A 31 -3.92 2.00 -6.28
C ASN A 31 -3.55 0.58 -6.71
N GLU A 32 -2.45 0.40 -7.44
CA GLU A 32 -2.00 -0.95 -7.82
C GLU A 32 -1.43 -1.72 -6.62
N LEU A 33 -0.70 -1.07 -5.70
CA LEU A 33 -0.28 -1.67 -4.43
C LEU A 33 -1.50 -2.12 -3.60
N TYR A 34 -2.53 -1.28 -3.53
CA TYR A 34 -3.81 -1.63 -2.89
C TYR A 34 -4.46 -2.86 -3.51
N ASN A 35 -4.54 -2.93 -4.85
CA ASN A 35 -5.08 -4.11 -5.55
C ASN A 35 -4.30 -5.39 -5.25
N ARG A 36 -3.00 -5.26 -4.89
CA ARG A 36 -2.11 -6.37 -4.49
C ARG A 36 -2.14 -6.66 -2.99
N GLY A 37 -3.07 -6.08 -2.25
CA GLY A 37 -3.22 -6.32 -0.81
C GLY A 37 -2.19 -5.59 0.06
N TRP A 38 -1.58 -4.51 -0.44
CA TRP A 38 -0.80 -3.58 0.37
C TRP A 38 -1.68 -2.44 0.89
N TYR A 39 -1.47 -2.04 2.14
CA TYR A 39 -2.16 -0.94 2.79
C TYR A 39 -1.14 0.05 3.34
N TYR A 40 -1.38 1.32 3.08
CA TYR A 40 -0.54 2.39 3.61
C TYR A 40 -1.03 2.77 4.99
N HIS A 41 -0.15 2.69 5.99
CA HIS A 41 -0.44 3.07 7.35
C HIS A 41 -0.09 4.55 7.57
N LYS A 42 -1.08 5.36 7.98
CA LYS A 42 -0.98 6.82 8.06
C LYS A 42 0.13 7.31 8.97
N GLU A 43 0.21 6.78 10.19
CA GLU A 43 1.20 7.24 11.18
C GLU A 43 2.60 6.67 10.93
N ALA A 44 2.71 5.35 10.71
CA ALA A 44 3.98 4.70 10.36
C ALA A 44 4.53 5.17 9.01
N ARG A 45 3.70 5.72 8.12
CA ARG A 45 4.05 6.17 6.76
C ARG A 45 4.71 5.08 5.92
N GLN A 46 4.24 3.86 6.09
CA GLN A 46 4.78 2.65 5.49
C GLN A 46 3.68 1.81 4.88
N TRP A 47 4.04 1.07 3.83
CA TRP A 47 3.19 0.05 3.23
C TRP A 47 3.33 -1.25 4.01
N PHE A 48 2.19 -1.85 4.35
CA PHE A 48 2.09 -3.15 5.01
C PHE A 48 1.29 -4.12 4.14
N THR A 49 1.55 -5.43 4.29
CA THR A 49 0.75 -6.50 3.68
C THR A 49 0.66 -7.69 4.63
N ARG A 50 -0.41 -8.49 4.51
CA ARG A 50 -0.59 -9.67 5.36
C ARG A 50 0.36 -10.75 4.87
N ILE A 51 0.95 -11.51 5.78
CA ILE A 51 1.72 -12.69 5.38
C ILE A 51 0.73 -13.71 4.76
N PRO A 52 0.97 -14.21 3.53
CA PRO A 52 0.11 -15.20 2.91
C PRO A 52 -0.06 -16.44 3.79
N ASN A 53 -1.27 -17.02 3.79
CA ASN A 53 -1.61 -18.22 4.55
C ASN A 53 -1.45 -18.11 6.08
N MET A 54 -1.42 -16.88 6.62
CA MET A 54 -1.43 -16.64 8.07
C MET A 54 -2.67 -15.84 8.47
N GLU A 55 -3.55 -16.47 9.24
CA GLU A 55 -4.72 -15.79 9.80
C GLU A 55 -4.30 -14.83 10.94
N PRO A 56 -4.99 -13.69 11.10
CA PRO A 56 -4.81 -12.83 12.27
C PRO A 56 -5.11 -13.59 13.57
N LEU A 57 -4.27 -13.37 14.58
CA LEU A 57 -4.47 -13.89 15.95
C LEU A 57 -5.70 -13.27 16.61
N VAL A 58 -6.01 -12.02 16.28
CA VAL A 58 -7.19 -11.30 16.78
C VAL A 58 -7.79 -10.53 15.61
N LYS A 59 -9.11 -10.56 15.48
CA LYS A 59 -9.85 -9.76 14.52
C LYS A 59 -11.09 -9.19 15.19
N THR A 60 -11.22 -7.87 15.12
CA THR A 60 -12.35 -7.12 15.67
C THR A 60 -12.90 -6.19 14.58
N PRO A 61 -14.01 -5.46 14.83
CA PRO A 61 -14.50 -4.45 13.90
C PRO A 61 -13.57 -3.23 13.72
N THR A 62 -12.67 -2.96 14.66
CA THR A 62 -11.83 -1.74 14.67
C THR A 62 -10.35 -2.00 14.43
N TYR A 63 -9.87 -3.20 14.74
CA TYR A 63 -8.48 -3.61 14.52
C TYR A 63 -8.33 -5.11 14.30
N GLU A 64 -7.17 -5.50 13.81
CA GLU A 64 -6.70 -6.89 13.81
C GLU A 64 -5.26 -6.96 14.33
N ARG A 65 -4.86 -8.13 14.84
CA ARG A 65 -3.50 -8.40 15.30
C ARG A 65 -2.98 -9.67 14.63
N GLY A 66 -1.79 -9.64 14.04
CA GLY A 66 -1.23 -10.80 13.35
C GLY A 66 0.18 -10.61 12.86
N SER A 67 0.58 -11.44 11.89
CA SER A 67 1.89 -11.37 11.21
C SER A 67 1.78 -10.58 9.91
N TYR A 68 2.61 -9.56 9.78
CA TYR A 68 2.60 -8.60 8.67
C TYR A 68 3.98 -8.56 8.03
N ALA A 69 4.04 -8.14 6.77
CA ALA A 69 5.25 -7.63 6.16
C ALA A 69 5.08 -6.12 5.98
N PHE A 70 6.12 -5.33 6.18
CA PHE A 70 6.13 -3.92 5.82
C PHE A 70 7.33 -3.62 4.94
N PHE A 71 7.21 -2.60 4.09
CA PHE A 71 8.33 -2.14 3.29
C PHE A 71 9.16 -1.12 4.08
N ASP A 72 10.40 -1.47 4.40
CA ASP A 72 11.37 -0.58 5.01
C ASP A 72 12.05 0.26 3.94
N GLN A 73 11.72 1.55 3.90
CA GLN A 73 12.31 2.49 2.96
C GLN A 73 13.81 2.72 3.20
N GLY A 74 14.29 2.60 4.45
CA GLY A 74 15.68 2.85 4.79
C GLY A 74 16.61 1.76 4.27
N ASN A 75 16.19 0.51 4.41
CA ASN A 75 16.93 -0.68 3.96
C ASN A 75 16.50 -1.18 2.56
N TRP A 76 15.44 -0.62 2.00
CA TRP A 76 14.85 -0.99 0.71
C TRP A 76 14.45 -2.46 0.60
N GLU A 77 13.85 -2.99 1.67
CA GLU A 77 13.45 -4.40 1.76
C GLU A 77 12.06 -4.59 2.39
N THR A 78 11.51 -5.79 2.27
CA THR A 78 10.27 -6.16 2.96
C THR A 78 10.61 -6.92 4.25
N VAL A 79 10.22 -6.37 5.39
CA VAL A 79 10.54 -6.90 6.71
C VAL A 79 9.30 -7.52 7.35
N ARG A 80 9.44 -8.73 7.88
CA ARG A 80 8.37 -9.39 8.65
C ARG A 80 8.24 -8.74 10.04
N LYS A 81 7.01 -8.53 10.47
CA LYS A 81 6.64 -8.03 11.80
C LYS A 81 5.53 -8.88 12.38
N ASP A 82 5.88 -9.65 13.40
CA ASP A 82 4.92 -10.48 14.14
C ASP A 82 4.19 -9.65 15.21
N ASN A 83 3.01 -10.13 15.62
CA ASN A 83 2.16 -9.51 16.64
C ASN A 83 1.83 -8.03 16.39
N PHE A 84 1.85 -7.59 15.14
CA PHE A 84 1.49 -6.22 14.78
C PHE A 84 -0.02 -6.00 14.93
N VAL A 85 -0.39 -4.88 15.55
CA VAL A 85 -1.79 -4.45 15.71
C VAL A 85 -2.08 -3.41 14.62
N LEU A 86 -2.93 -3.78 13.66
CA LEU A 86 -3.39 -2.90 12.61
C LEU A 86 -4.76 -2.30 13.01
N HIS A 87 -4.76 -1.04 13.41
CA HIS A 87 -5.99 -0.27 13.58
C HIS A 87 -6.53 0.16 12.21
N TYR A 88 -7.75 -0.23 11.87
CA TYR A 88 -8.31 0.04 10.54
C TYR A 88 -8.49 1.54 10.27
N GLU A 89 -8.70 2.33 11.32
CA GLU A 89 -8.76 3.79 11.20
C GLU A 89 -7.44 4.42 10.77
N LEU A 90 -6.30 3.75 10.99
CA LEU A 90 -4.96 4.21 10.62
C LEU A 90 -4.54 3.75 9.22
N VAL A 91 -5.38 2.97 8.54
CA VAL A 91 -5.15 2.53 7.16
C VAL A 91 -5.74 3.55 6.18
N GLU A 92 -4.97 3.93 5.17
CA GLU A 92 -5.49 4.75 4.07
C GLU A 92 -6.56 4.00 3.27
N LYS A 93 -7.55 4.75 2.81
CA LYS A 93 -8.57 4.22 1.89
C LYS A 93 -7.97 3.99 0.51
N ARG A 94 -8.64 3.17 -0.29
CA ARG A 94 -8.29 3.00 -1.71
C ARG A 94 -8.16 4.37 -2.39
N PRO A 95 -7.04 4.66 -3.08
CA PRO A 95 -6.88 5.92 -3.79
C PRO A 95 -7.95 6.10 -4.88
N SER A 96 -8.52 7.30 -4.96
CA SER A 96 -9.39 7.70 -6.07
C SER A 96 -8.53 8.08 -7.27
N LEU A 97 -8.60 7.30 -8.35
CA LEU A 97 -7.95 7.66 -9.60
C LEU A 97 -8.67 8.88 -10.23
N PRO A 98 -7.93 9.85 -10.81
CA PRO A 98 -8.54 10.88 -11.62
C PRO A 98 -9.35 10.23 -12.74
N SER A 99 -10.62 10.60 -12.87
CA SER A 99 -11.42 10.14 -14.00
C SER A 99 -10.85 10.77 -15.28
N ALA A 100 -10.62 9.97 -16.32
CA ALA A 100 -10.13 10.44 -17.62
C ALA A 100 -11.00 11.57 -18.22
N SER A 101 -12.25 11.71 -17.76
CA SER A 101 -13.19 12.77 -18.14
C SER A 101 -12.89 14.16 -17.57
N GLN A 102 -11.91 14.33 -16.67
CA GLN A 102 -11.54 15.65 -16.14
C GLN A 102 -10.38 16.32 -16.89
N ILE A 103 -9.79 15.65 -17.88
CA ILE A 103 -8.65 16.17 -18.67
C ILE A 103 -9.10 17.06 -19.84
N VAL A 104 -10.41 17.19 -20.07
CA VAL A 104 -10.98 18.11 -21.08
C VAL A 104 -11.67 19.28 -20.38
N ARG A 105 -10.89 20.26 -19.91
CA ARG A 105 -11.35 21.64 -19.67
C ARG A 105 -10.26 22.62 -20.06
#